data_AF-A0AAN8ZQL1-F1
#
_entry.id   AF-A0AAN8ZQL1-F1
#
_cell.length_a   1.000
_cell.length_b   1.000
_cell.length_c   1.000
_cell.angle_alpha   90.00
_cell.angle_beta   90.00
_cell.angle_gamma   90.00
#
_symmetry.space_group_name_H-M   'P 1'
#
loop_
_entity.id
_entity.type
_entity.pdbx_description
1 polymer ?
#
loop_
_entity_poly.entity_id
_entity_poly.type
_entity_poly.pdbx_seq_one_letter_code
_entity_poly.pdbx_strand_id
1 'polypeptide(L)'
;MDPQLERQVETIRNLVDSYMKIVTKTTRDLVPKCLMHLMINNTKEFIMGELLAHLYASGDQSSMMEESPEEARKREEMLRMYHACKEALKIIGDVSMATVSTPMPPPVKDDWLSTGQESPRIGQSGPPSPGGNMRRGPPPAVSRAPPPVPGGGRPAPAIPSRPTPAPPSRQGNAGALPPPLIPSRPVPIIPPRMNDKPQIPQRPHF
;
A
#
# COMPACT_ATOMS: atom_id res chain seq x y z
N MET A 1 -70.80 26.78 -12.69
CA MET A 1 -69.75 26.11 -13.49
C MET A 1 -70.36 24.90 -14.17
N ASP A 2 -69.92 24.56 -15.38
CA ASP A 2 -70.46 23.42 -16.13
C ASP A 2 -69.87 22.09 -15.61
N PRO A 3 -70.68 21.18 -15.03
CA PRO A 3 -70.21 19.92 -14.44
C PRO A 3 -69.56 18.97 -15.46
N GLN A 4 -69.87 19.10 -16.76
CA GLN A 4 -69.20 18.30 -17.79
C GLN A 4 -67.75 18.72 -17.98
N LEU A 5 -67.49 20.03 -17.98
CA LEU A 5 -66.16 20.59 -18.10
C LEU A 5 -65.28 20.17 -16.91
N GLU A 6 -65.82 20.20 -15.69
CA GLU A 6 -65.09 19.77 -14.48
C GLU A 6 -64.61 18.31 -14.58
N ARG A 7 -65.46 17.40 -15.05
CA ARG A 7 -65.10 15.98 -15.25
C ARG A 7 -64.05 15.80 -16.35
N GLN A 8 -64.16 16.56 -17.45
CA GLN A 8 -63.18 16.50 -18.53
C GLN A 8 -61.81 17.00 -18.08
N VAL A 9 -61.78 18.13 -17.36
CA VAL A 9 -60.54 18.68 -16.81
C VAL A 9 -59.88 17.68 -15.86
N GLU A 10 -60.65 17.02 -15.00
CA GLU A 10 -60.10 16.00 -14.09
C GLU A 10 -59.55 14.78 -14.84
N THR A 11 -60.22 14.36 -15.91
CA THR A 11 -59.73 13.29 -16.77
C THR A 11 -58.39 13.68 -17.42
N ILE A 12 -58.28 14.90 -17.93
CA ILE A 12 -57.04 15.42 -18.53
C ILE A 12 -55.92 15.48 -17.49
N ARG A 13 -56.18 15.97 -16.26
CA ARG A 13 -55.18 15.98 -15.19
C ARG A 13 -54.62 14.59 -14.90
N ASN A 14 -55.49 13.60 -14.74
CA ASN A 14 -55.07 12.22 -14.48
C ASN A 14 -54.23 11.63 -15.62
N LEU A 15 -54.55 11.95 -16.87
CA LEU A 15 -53.76 11.54 -18.03
C LEU A 15 -52.39 12.21 -18.07
N VAL A 16 -52.33 13.52 -17.81
CA VAL A 16 -51.07 14.28 -17.74
C VAL A 16 -50.20 13.74 -16.61
N ASP A 17 -50.75 13.52 -15.42
CA ASP A 17 -50.02 12.96 -14.28
C ASP A 17 -49.46 11.57 -14.58
N SER A 18 -50.25 10.73 -15.23
CA SER A 18 -49.81 9.40 -15.67
C SER A 18 -48.67 9.49 -16.70
N TYR A 19 -48.80 10.38 -17.69
CA TYR A 19 -47.75 10.59 -18.69
C TYR A 19 -46.46 11.12 -18.05
N MET A 20 -46.55 12.11 -17.16
CA MET A 20 -45.39 12.68 -16.48
C MET A 20 -44.68 11.66 -15.57
N LYS A 21 -45.41 10.69 -14.99
CA LYS A 21 -44.80 9.56 -14.26
C LYS A 21 -43.95 8.68 -15.17
N ILE A 22 -44.45 8.37 -16.37
CA ILE A 22 -43.69 7.59 -17.37
C ILE A 22 -42.45 8.37 -17.80
N VAL A 23 -42.61 9.64 -18.17
CA VAL A 23 -41.48 10.51 -18.56
C VAL A 23 -40.43 10.58 -17.46
N THR A 24 -40.84 10.82 -16.22
CA THR A 24 -39.91 10.89 -15.08
C THR A 24 -39.16 9.57 -14.87
N LYS A 25 -39.86 8.43 -15.00
CA LYS A 25 -39.23 7.10 -14.91
C LYS A 25 -38.19 6.91 -16.02
N THR A 26 -38.54 7.28 -17.25
CA THR A 26 -37.63 7.18 -18.40
C THR A 26 -36.42 8.10 -18.24
N THR A 27 -36.62 9.35 -17.83
CA THR A 27 -35.51 10.30 -17.60
C THR A 27 -34.57 9.82 -16.50
N ARG A 28 -35.10 9.29 -15.40
CA ARG A 28 -34.28 8.72 -14.30
C ARG A 28 -33.47 7.51 -14.74
N ASP A 29 -33.93 6.76 -15.74
CA ASP A 29 -33.21 5.62 -16.29
C ASP A 29 -32.19 6.02 -17.36
N LEU A 30 -32.57 6.90 -18.28
CA LEU A 30 -31.73 7.29 -19.41
C LEU A 30 -30.61 8.25 -19.03
N VAL A 31 -30.84 9.21 -18.13
CA VAL A 31 -29.81 10.21 -17.77
C VAL A 31 -28.55 9.56 -17.21
N PRO A 32 -28.62 8.64 -16.22
CA PRO A 32 -27.42 7.95 -15.74
C PRO A 32 -26.74 7.11 -16.82
N LYS A 33 -27.49 6.48 -17.73
CA LYS A 33 -26.93 5.69 -18.84
C LYS A 33 -26.17 6.58 -19.84
N CYS A 34 -26.73 7.74 -20.17
CA CYS A 34 -26.07 8.73 -21.02
C CYS A 34 -24.78 9.25 -20.37
N LEU A 35 -24.82 9.61 -19.08
CA LEU A 35 -23.62 10.05 -18.35
C LEU A 35 -22.56 8.96 -18.29
N MET A 36 -22.96 7.72 -18.01
CA MET A 36 -22.05 6.58 -18.01
C MET A 36 -21.38 6.42 -19.37
N HIS A 37 -22.16 6.41 -20.45
CA HIS A 37 -21.64 6.15 -21.79
C HIS A 37 -20.78 7.31 -22.30
N LEU A 38 -21.27 8.54 -22.20
CA LEU A 38 -20.63 9.70 -22.81
C LEU A 38 -19.51 10.29 -21.97
N MET A 39 -19.65 10.32 -20.65
CA MET A 39 -18.64 10.95 -19.78
C MET A 39 -17.73 9.92 -19.15
N ILE A 40 -18.29 8.93 -18.45
CA ILE A 40 -17.47 8.01 -17.65
C ILE A 40 -16.66 7.08 -18.54
N ASN A 41 -17.30 6.40 -19.49
CA ASN A 41 -16.63 5.46 -20.37
C ASN A 41 -15.65 6.18 -21.30
N ASN A 42 -16.02 7.34 -21.83
CA ASN A 42 -15.11 8.15 -22.65
C ASN A 42 -13.87 8.60 -21.87
N THR A 43 -14.04 9.12 -20.64
CA THR A 43 -12.90 9.51 -19.78
C THR A 43 -12.02 8.31 -19.44
N LYS A 44 -12.63 7.15 -19.17
CA LYS A 44 -11.90 5.90 -18.95
C LYS A 44 -11.08 5.51 -20.18
N GLU A 45 -11.66 5.57 -21.37
CA GLU A 45 -10.96 5.28 -22.64
C GLU A 45 -9.81 6.26 -22.87
N PHE A 46 -10.01 7.55 -22.62
CA PHE A 46 -8.97 8.57 -22.71
C PHE A 46 -7.80 8.27 -21.76
N ILE A 47 -8.08 8.00 -20.48
CA ILE A 47 -7.03 7.69 -19.48
C ILE A 47 -6.23 6.45 -19.89
N MET A 48 -6.91 5.42 -20.42
CA MET A 48 -6.29 4.13 -20.73
C MET A 48 -5.56 4.10 -22.09
N GLY A 49 -6.03 4.88 -23.06
CA GLY A 49 -5.56 4.81 -24.44
C GLY A 49 -4.77 6.03 -24.93
N GLU A 50 -5.07 7.23 -24.41
CA GLU A 50 -4.60 8.48 -25.02
C GLU A 50 -3.75 9.34 -24.08
N LEU A 51 -4.02 9.30 -22.77
CA LEU A 51 -3.37 10.17 -21.79
C LEU A 51 -1.84 10.08 -21.84
N LEU A 52 -1.29 8.87 -21.93
CA LEU A 52 0.16 8.68 -21.96
C LEU A 52 0.80 9.30 -23.20
N ALA A 53 0.15 9.21 -24.35
CA ALA A 53 0.63 9.84 -25.59
C ALA A 53 0.66 11.37 -25.45
N HIS A 54 -0.37 11.96 -24.81
CA HIS A 54 -0.42 13.39 -24.54
C HIS A 54 0.70 13.84 -23.58
N LEU A 55 0.99 13.06 -22.53
CA LEU A 55 2.08 13.35 -21.60
C LEU A 55 3.47 13.24 -22.27
N TYR A 56 3.66 12.34 -23.24
CA TYR A 56 4.89 12.31 -24.01
C TYR A 56 4.99 13.44 -25.03
N ALA A 57 3.86 13.92 -25.55
CA ALA A 57 3.82 15.04 -26.48
C ALA A 57 4.12 16.40 -25.83
N SER A 58 4.01 16.54 -24.49
CA SER A 58 4.22 17.82 -23.80
C SER A 58 5.68 18.30 -23.73
N GLY A 59 6.64 17.52 -24.25
CA GLY A 59 8.01 17.96 -24.54
C GLY A 59 8.96 18.07 -23.35
N ASP A 60 8.48 18.40 -22.15
CA ASP A 60 9.30 18.48 -20.93
C ASP A 60 9.03 17.33 -19.96
N GLN A 61 9.54 16.15 -20.32
CA GLN A 61 9.46 14.97 -19.46
C GLN A 61 10.35 15.09 -18.21
N SER A 62 11.48 15.81 -18.31
CA SER A 62 12.45 15.91 -17.22
C SER A 62 11.90 16.69 -16.04
N SER A 63 11.22 17.81 -16.28
CA SER A 63 10.57 18.57 -15.21
C SER A 63 9.37 17.80 -14.64
N MET A 64 8.58 17.14 -15.50
CA MET A 64 7.42 16.36 -15.05
C MET A 64 7.79 15.17 -14.15
N MET A 65 8.99 14.62 -14.34
CA MET A 65 9.52 13.49 -13.56
C MET A 65 10.49 13.90 -12.45
N GLU A 66 10.57 15.20 -12.13
CA GLU A 66 11.49 15.70 -11.10
C GLU A 66 11.13 15.15 -9.71
N GLU A 67 12.15 14.75 -8.95
CA GLU A 67 11.96 14.31 -7.56
C GLU A 67 11.64 15.51 -6.65
N SER A 68 10.70 15.33 -5.72
CA SER A 68 10.43 16.40 -4.75
C SER A 68 11.62 16.58 -3.81
N PRO A 69 11.90 17.81 -3.33
CA PRO A 69 13.06 18.07 -2.48
C PRO A 69 13.01 17.27 -1.16
N GLU A 70 11.82 17.00 -0.63
CA GLU A 70 11.65 16.18 0.57
C GLU A 70 12.04 14.72 0.33
N GLU A 71 11.67 14.15 -0.82
CA GLU A 71 12.00 12.77 -1.16
C GLU A 71 13.49 12.63 -1.49
N ALA A 72 14.08 13.64 -2.17
CA ALA A 72 15.53 13.73 -2.39
C ALA A 72 16.30 13.72 -1.07
N ARG A 73 15.87 14.53 -0.09
CA ARG A 73 16.48 14.57 1.26
C ARG A 73 16.34 13.24 1.99
N LYS A 74 15.16 12.61 1.92
CA LYS A 74 14.91 11.31 2.55
C LYS A 74 15.77 10.20 1.95
N ARG A 75 15.95 10.20 0.63
CA ARG A 75 16.88 9.31 -0.08
C ARG A 75 18.32 9.55 0.38
N GLU A 76 18.74 10.81 0.51
CA GLU A 76 20.07 11.17 0.99
C GLU A 76 20.31 10.69 2.43
N GLU A 77 19.35 10.89 3.33
CA GLU A 77 19.42 10.42 4.71
C GLU A 77 19.53 8.89 4.79
N MET A 78 18.74 8.18 4.00
CA MET A 78 18.80 6.71 3.91
C MET A 78 20.16 6.23 3.40
N LEU A 79 20.72 6.89 2.37
CA LEU A 79 22.06 6.57 1.86
C LEU A 79 23.13 6.85 2.93
N ARG A 80 23.03 7.98 3.64
CA ARG A 80 23.96 8.33 4.73
C ARG A 80 23.93 7.27 5.84
N MET A 81 22.73 6.86 6.26
CA MET A 81 22.56 5.80 7.24
C MET A 81 23.13 4.47 6.74
N TYR A 82 22.85 4.10 5.48
CA TYR A 82 23.39 2.89 4.87
C TYR A 82 24.92 2.86 4.89
N HIS A 83 25.57 3.96 4.49
CA HIS A 83 27.03 4.06 4.53
C HIS A 83 27.58 3.98 5.95
N ALA A 84 26.95 4.67 6.91
CA ALA A 84 27.34 4.59 8.32
C ALA A 84 27.25 3.17 8.87
N CYS A 85 26.16 2.45 8.60
CA CYS A 85 26.00 1.05 9.01
C CYS A 85 27.02 0.13 8.35
N LYS A 86 27.33 0.34 7.06
CA LYS A 86 28.32 -0.45 6.33
C LYS A 86 29.73 -0.28 6.90
N GLU A 87 30.12 0.96 7.21
CA GLU A 87 31.39 1.24 7.87
C GLU A 87 31.45 0.66 9.29
N ALA A 88 30.36 0.75 10.06
CA ALA A 88 30.30 0.13 11.38
C ALA A 88 30.52 -1.39 11.32
N LEU A 89 29.90 -2.08 10.35
CA LEU A 89 30.12 -3.52 10.15
C LEU A 89 31.57 -3.85 9.77
N LYS A 90 32.20 -3.01 8.94
CA LYS A 90 33.61 -3.17 8.59
C LYS A 90 34.53 -3.06 9.81
N ILE A 91 34.31 -2.05 10.66
CA ILE A 91 35.07 -1.86 11.90
C ILE A 91 34.92 -3.08 12.82
N ILE A 92 33.71 -3.63 12.97
CA ILE A 92 33.48 -4.85 13.76
C ILE A 92 34.30 -6.03 13.20
N GLY A 93 34.31 -6.20 11.88
CA GLY A 93 35.13 -7.21 11.21
C GLY A 93 36.62 -7.03 11.50
N ASP A 94 37.13 -5.81 11.41
CA ASP A 94 38.53 -5.48 11.65
C ASP A 94 38.93 -5.77 13.12
N VAL A 95 38.11 -5.39 14.10
CA VAL A 95 38.36 -5.68 15.53
C VAL A 95 38.33 -7.18 15.84
N SER A 96 37.40 -7.92 15.22
CA SER A 96 37.31 -9.38 15.39
C SER A 96 38.54 -10.11 14.87
N MET A 97 39.25 -9.55 13.89
CA MET A 97 40.49 -10.14 13.35
C MET A 97 41.76 -9.63 14.04
N ALA A 98 41.72 -8.47 14.70
CA ALA A 98 42.90 -7.82 15.27
C ALA A 98 43.17 -8.13 16.76
N THR A 99 42.26 -8.78 17.48
CA THR A 99 42.43 -9.04 18.92
C THR A 99 42.94 -10.46 19.20
N VAL A 100 44.13 -10.57 19.79
CA VAL A 100 44.71 -11.83 20.28
C VAL A 100 44.32 -12.00 21.76
N SER A 101 43.67 -13.13 22.08
CA SER A 101 43.39 -13.51 23.47
C SER A 101 44.69 -13.88 24.17
N THR A 102 45.09 -13.11 25.18
CA THR A 102 46.17 -13.47 26.08
C THR A 102 45.66 -14.52 27.08
N PRO A 103 46.24 -15.73 27.13
CA PRO A 103 45.85 -16.72 28.13
C PRO A 103 46.14 -16.19 29.53
N MET A 104 45.21 -16.43 30.46
CA MET A 104 45.28 -15.93 31.84
C MET A 104 46.55 -16.43 32.54
N PRO A 105 47.37 -15.55 33.16
CA PRO A 105 48.57 -15.98 33.84
C PRO A 105 48.24 -16.82 35.08
N PRO A 106 49.09 -17.81 35.43
CA PRO A 106 48.84 -18.70 36.56
C PRO A 106 48.75 -17.92 37.88
N PRO A 107 47.84 -18.31 38.80
CA PRO A 107 47.66 -17.63 40.07
C PRO A 107 48.91 -17.78 40.96
N VAL A 108 49.42 -16.64 41.43
CA VAL A 108 50.54 -16.55 42.37
C VAL A 108 50.03 -16.85 43.78
N LYS A 109 50.77 -17.63 44.57
CA LYS A 109 50.43 -17.92 45.98
C LYS A 109 51.10 -16.90 46.89
N ASP A 110 50.31 -16.19 47.70
CA ASP A 110 50.72 -15.12 48.60
C ASP A 110 51.28 -15.62 49.96
N ASP A 111 52.14 -16.64 49.95
CA ASP A 111 52.69 -17.23 51.19
C ASP A 111 53.76 -16.34 51.89
N TRP A 112 54.11 -15.18 51.32
CA TRP A 112 55.10 -14.25 51.90
C TRP A 112 54.49 -13.21 52.86
N LEU A 113 53.20 -12.89 52.77
CA LEU A 113 52.64 -11.69 53.43
C LEU A 113 52.28 -11.85 54.92
N SER A 114 52.44 -13.04 55.50
CA SER A 114 52.13 -13.27 56.92
C SER A 114 53.40 -13.51 57.75
N THR A 115 54.12 -12.44 58.08
CA THR A 115 54.96 -12.45 59.29
C THR A 115 54.93 -11.07 59.95
N GLY A 116 54.13 -10.99 61.01
CA GLY A 116 54.30 -10.11 62.17
C GLY A 116 54.17 -8.61 61.96
N GLN A 117 52.98 -8.04 62.20
CA GLN A 117 52.89 -6.89 63.11
C GLN A 117 51.46 -6.65 63.62
N GLU A 118 51.36 -6.60 64.93
CA GLU A 118 50.28 -6.19 65.81
C GLU A 118 49.60 -4.82 65.49
N SER A 119 48.33 -4.72 65.91
CA SER A 119 47.32 -3.63 65.84
C SER A 119 47.67 -2.35 66.66
N PRO A 120 46.84 -1.26 66.81
CA PRO A 120 45.44 -1.04 66.38
C PRO A 120 45.05 0.39 65.85
N ARG A 121 43.77 0.49 65.49
CA ARG A 121 42.91 1.58 64.97
C ARG A 121 42.88 2.90 65.75
N ILE A 122 42.91 4.05 65.04
CA ILE A 122 42.28 5.37 65.34
C ILE A 122 42.07 6.04 63.96
N GLY A 123 40.90 6.47 63.44
CA GLY A 123 39.85 7.29 64.02
C GLY A 123 40.08 8.78 63.67
N GLN A 124 39.79 9.26 62.46
CA GLN A 124 39.81 10.71 62.16
C GLN A 124 38.66 11.19 61.25
N SER A 125 37.94 12.14 61.82
CA SER A 125 36.85 12.98 61.35
C SER A 125 37.34 14.20 60.56
N GLY A 126 36.60 14.64 59.54
CA GLY A 126 36.78 15.94 58.85
C GLY A 126 35.54 16.87 59.00
N PRO A 127 35.70 18.21 58.94
CA PRO A 127 34.73 19.21 59.42
C PRO A 127 33.64 19.64 58.38
N PRO A 128 32.51 20.25 58.82
CA PRO A 128 31.39 20.61 57.94
C PRO A 128 31.51 22.03 57.34
N SER A 129 31.00 22.21 56.11
CA SER A 129 30.86 23.52 55.44
C SER A 129 29.39 23.90 55.20
N PRO A 130 29.07 25.20 55.08
CA PRO A 130 27.77 25.78 55.46
C PRO A 130 26.88 26.13 54.26
N GLY A 131 25.56 25.96 54.44
CA GLY A 131 24.53 26.69 53.69
C GLY A 131 23.83 25.89 52.58
N GLY A 132 22.52 25.66 52.76
CA GLY A 132 21.65 25.11 51.72
C GLY A 132 20.25 24.82 52.23
N ASN A 133 19.33 25.73 51.95
CA ASN A 133 17.98 25.82 52.49
C ASN A 133 17.10 24.59 52.23
N MET A 134 16.32 24.22 53.25
CA MET A 134 15.19 23.29 53.19
C MET A 134 14.14 23.77 52.17
N ARG A 135 14.06 23.11 51.01
CA ARG A 135 12.85 23.10 50.17
C ARG A 135 12.48 21.67 49.81
N ARG A 136 11.35 21.25 50.38
CA ARG A 136 10.62 20.01 50.17
C ARG A 136 10.30 19.82 48.68
N GLY A 137 10.95 18.84 48.04
CA GLY A 137 10.62 18.36 46.69
C GLY A 137 9.53 17.27 46.71
N PRO A 138 8.80 17.07 45.60
CA PRO A 138 7.71 16.08 45.49
C PRO A 138 8.25 14.63 45.37
N PRO A 139 7.42 13.60 45.63
CA PRO A 139 7.88 12.20 45.72
C PRO A 139 8.33 11.63 44.36
N PRO A 140 9.18 10.58 44.35
CA PRO A 140 9.71 10.00 43.13
C PRO A 140 8.62 9.32 42.29
N ALA A 141 8.76 9.46 40.97
CA ALA A 141 7.88 8.87 39.97
C ALA A 141 7.94 7.33 39.99
N VAL A 142 6.76 6.72 39.97
CA VAL A 142 6.52 5.29 39.80
C VAL A 142 7.21 4.81 38.51
N SER A 143 7.99 3.74 38.62
CA SER A 143 8.62 3.00 37.51
C SER A 143 7.55 2.51 36.53
N ARG A 144 7.27 3.30 35.48
CA ARG A 144 6.39 2.88 34.40
C ARG A 144 7.20 2.09 33.39
N ALA A 145 7.04 0.76 33.42
CA ALA A 145 7.61 -0.14 32.43
C ALA A 145 7.16 0.24 31.00
N PRO A 146 8.00 0.02 29.96
CA PRO A 146 7.64 0.28 28.58
C PRO A 146 6.51 -0.69 28.12
N PRO A 147 5.66 -0.28 27.17
CA PRO A 147 4.57 -1.12 26.68
C PRO A 147 5.08 -2.35 25.90
N PRO A 148 4.33 -3.46 25.86
CA PRO A 148 4.74 -4.66 25.13
C PRO A 148 4.66 -4.46 23.61
N VAL A 149 5.61 -5.08 22.91
CA VAL A 149 5.71 -5.13 21.44
C VAL A 149 4.51 -5.91 20.87
N PRO A 150 3.87 -5.47 19.78
CA PRO A 150 2.82 -6.25 19.13
C PRO A 150 3.42 -7.56 18.60
N GLY A 151 2.92 -8.69 19.10
CA GLY A 151 3.26 -10.01 18.61
C GLY A 151 2.95 -10.15 17.12
N GLY A 152 3.95 -10.57 16.35
CA GLY A 152 3.77 -11.01 14.97
C GLY A 152 2.82 -12.20 14.90
N GLY A 153 1.79 -12.08 14.07
CA GLY A 153 0.76 -13.11 13.95
C GLY A 153 -0.37 -12.73 13.01
N ARG A 154 -0.05 -12.21 11.82
CA ARG A 154 -0.98 -12.23 10.68
C ARG A 154 -0.27 -12.95 9.54
N PRO A 155 -0.80 -14.06 9.00
CA PRO A 155 -0.22 -14.65 7.81
C PRO A 155 -0.46 -13.71 6.63
N ALA A 156 0.58 -13.42 5.86
CA ALA A 156 0.47 -12.71 4.60
C ALA A 156 -0.34 -13.58 3.59
N PRO A 157 -1.12 -12.98 2.68
CA PRO A 157 -1.75 -13.74 1.61
C PRO A 157 -0.67 -14.30 0.68
N ALA A 158 -0.79 -15.58 0.32
CA ALA A 158 0.15 -16.26 -0.57
C ALA A 158 0.17 -15.61 -1.96
N ILE A 159 1.34 -15.15 -2.39
CA ILE A 159 1.60 -14.71 -3.76
C ILE A 159 1.76 -15.97 -4.62
N PRO A 160 1.01 -16.16 -5.71
CA PRO A 160 1.25 -17.27 -6.62
C PRO A 160 2.62 -17.15 -7.28
N SER A 161 3.46 -18.15 -7.05
CA SER A 161 4.78 -18.31 -7.65
C SER A 161 4.71 -18.27 -9.18
N ARG A 162 5.26 -17.23 -9.79
CA ARG A 162 5.53 -17.21 -11.23
C ARG A 162 6.99 -17.65 -11.43
N PRO A 163 7.26 -18.75 -12.16
CA PRO A 163 8.62 -19.18 -12.40
C PRO A 163 9.35 -18.14 -13.26
N THR A 164 10.51 -17.70 -12.80
CA THR A 164 11.46 -16.87 -13.55
C THR A 164 12.19 -17.73 -14.59
N PRO A 165 12.23 -17.33 -15.87
CA PRO A 165 13.19 -17.91 -16.81
C PRO A 165 14.54 -17.19 -16.68
N ALA A 166 15.62 -17.98 -16.56
CA ALA A 166 17.01 -17.51 -16.65
C ALA A 166 17.31 -16.89 -18.04
N PRO A 167 18.29 -15.97 -18.15
CA PRO A 167 18.62 -15.34 -19.43
C PRO A 167 19.47 -16.29 -20.28
N PRO A 168 19.21 -16.46 -21.60
CA PRO A 168 20.16 -17.11 -22.48
C PRO A 168 21.17 -16.10 -23.04
N SER A 169 22.39 -16.56 -23.10
CA SER A 169 23.58 -15.97 -23.69
C SER A 169 23.39 -15.58 -25.17
N ARG A 170 24.05 -14.48 -25.57
CA ARG A 170 24.21 -14.03 -26.96
C ARG A 170 24.88 -15.10 -27.82
N GLN A 171 24.24 -15.48 -28.93
CA GLN A 171 24.98 -15.91 -30.12
C GLN A 171 24.13 -15.78 -31.40
N GLY A 172 24.67 -15.06 -32.39
CA GLY A 172 24.66 -15.46 -33.81
C GLY A 172 23.37 -15.34 -34.64
N ASN A 173 23.38 -14.34 -35.52
CA ASN A 173 22.94 -14.38 -36.93
C ASN A 173 21.58 -14.97 -37.37
N ALA A 174 20.87 -14.09 -38.10
CA ALA A 174 20.23 -14.31 -39.40
C ALA A 174 18.96 -15.20 -39.49
N GLY A 175 17.87 -14.56 -39.94
CA GLY A 175 16.83 -15.22 -40.74
C GLY A 175 15.42 -15.21 -40.14
N ALA A 176 14.57 -14.34 -40.71
CA ALA A 176 13.10 -14.43 -40.80
C ALA A 176 12.31 -14.87 -39.54
N LEU A 177 11.63 -13.91 -38.90
CA LEU A 177 10.58 -14.20 -37.90
C LEU A 177 9.29 -14.66 -38.61
N PRO A 178 8.57 -15.67 -38.09
CA PRO A 178 7.26 -16.08 -38.61
C PRO A 178 6.18 -15.04 -38.24
N PRO A 179 5.08 -14.94 -39.01
CA PRO A 179 4.03 -13.96 -38.74
C PRO A 179 3.30 -14.28 -37.43
N PRO A 180 2.80 -13.28 -36.69
CA PRO A 180 2.12 -13.50 -35.43
C PRO A 180 0.75 -14.14 -35.64
N LEU A 181 0.43 -15.14 -34.81
CA LEU A 181 -0.89 -15.77 -34.76
C LEU A 181 -1.92 -14.79 -34.17
N ILE A 182 -2.95 -14.47 -34.96
CA ILE A 182 -4.08 -13.62 -34.57
C ILE A 182 -4.97 -14.41 -33.60
N PRO A 183 -5.36 -13.87 -32.43
CA PRO A 183 -6.33 -14.51 -31.55
C PRO A 183 -7.72 -14.60 -32.21
N SER A 184 -8.24 -15.82 -32.37
CA SER A 184 -9.61 -16.04 -32.85
C SER A 184 -10.62 -15.52 -31.84
N ARG A 185 -11.53 -14.63 -32.27
CA ARG A 185 -12.66 -14.14 -31.48
C ARG A 185 -13.56 -15.31 -31.04
N PRO A 186 -14.13 -15.28 -29.81
CA PRO A 186 -15.18 -16.21 -29.43
C PRO A 186 -16.42 -15.96 -30.30
N VAL A 187 -16.97 -17.04 -30.88
CA VAL A 187 -18.24 -17.03 -31.61
C VAL A 187 -19.37 -16.78 -30.61
N PRO A 188 -20.35 -15.89 -30.88
CA PRO A 188 -21.53 -15.76 -30.03
C PRO A 188 -22.32 -17.07 -30.04
N ILE A 189 -22.60 -17.63 -28.86
CA ILE A 189 -23.53 -18.75 -28.70
C ILE A 189 -24.91 -18.27 -29.12
N ILE A 190 -25.39 -18.76 -30.26
CA ILE A 190 -26.76 -18.59 -30.73
C ILE A 190 -27.63 -19.57 -29.92
N PRO A 191 -28.60 -19.13 -29.10
CA PRO A 191 -29.57 -20.04 -28.49
C PRO A 191 -30.45 -20.68 -29.58
N PRO A 192 -30.87 -21.94 -29.42
CA PRO A 192 -31.63 -22.64 -30.44
C PRO A 192 -32.96 -21.93 -30.73
N ARG A 193 -33.29 -21.85 -32.03
CA ARG A 193 -34.54 -21.28 -32.54
C ARG A 193 -35.73 -22.11 -32.04
N MET A 194 -36.60 -21.46 -31.27
CA MET A 194 -37.98 -21.94 -31.09
C MET A 194 -38.74 -21.82 -32.42
N ASN A 195 -38.90 -22.94 -33.12
CA ASN A 195 -40.18 -23.26 -33.78
C ASN A 195 -41.21 -23.46 -32.66
N ASP A 196 -42.48 -23.09 -32.73
CA ASP A 196 -43.36 -22.88 -33.86
C ASP A 196 -44.55 -22.00 -33.42
N LYS A 197 -45.25 -21.44 -34.41
CA LYS A 197 -46.51 -20.68 -34.29
C LYS A 197 -47.57 -21.39 -33.42
N PRO A 198 -48.46 -20.65 -32.73
CA PRO A 198 -49.68 -21.23 -32.18
C PRO A 198 -50.60 -21.70 -33.32
N GLN A 199 -51.01 -22.96 -33.25
CA GLN A 199 -51.91 -23.61 -34.20
C GLN A 199 -53.35 -23.09 -34.03
N ILE A 200 -53.90 -22.49 -35.09
CA ILE A 200 -55.29 -22.01 -35.14
C ILE A 200 -56.21 -23.24 -35.29
N PRO A 201 -57.26 -23.42 -34.46
CA PRO A 201 -58.23 -24.50 -34.66
C PRO A 201 -59.07 -24.25 -35.91
N GLN A 202 -59.10 -25.20 -36.84
CA GLN A 202 -60.04 -25.15 -37.96
C GLN A 202 -61.45 -25.50 -37.48
N ARG A 203 -62.42 -24.70 -37.91
CA ARG A 203 -63.86 -24.87 -37.64
C ARG A 203 -64.42 -25.95 -38.58
N PRO A 204 -65.19 -26.94 -38.10
CA PRO A 204 -65.84 -27.90 -38.99
C PRO A 204 -67.00 -27.23 -39.74
N HIS A 205 -67.06 -27.50 -41.04
CA HIS A 205 -68.17 -27.15 -41.92
C HIS A 205 -69.39 -28.02 -41.61
N PHE A 206 -70.52 -27.38 -41.33
CA PHE A 206 -71.87 -27.84 -41.66
C PHE A 206 -72.71 -26.61 -42.02
#